data_AF-A0A317YRX8-F1
#
_entry.id   AF-A0A317YRX8-F1
#
_cell.length_a   1.000
_cell.length_b   1.000
_cell.length_c   1.000
_cell.angle_alpha   90.00
_cell.angle_beta   90.00
_cell.angle_gamma   90.00
#
_symmetry.space_group_name_H-M   'P 1'
#
loop_
_entity.id
_entity.type
_entity.pdbx_description
1 polymer ?
#
loop_
_entity_poly.entity_id
_entity_poly.type
_entity_poly.pdbx_seq_one_letter_code
_entity_poly.pdbx_strand_id
1 'polypeptide(L)'
;MTKGKAGRKRGNITMYKEWLNEEKLAQITQWKGQGLSNTELAEMIGVSRPTLYNWIEKYEPIRNAVKEGQKRTVQHIENALMKKVNGHTIRETRRYRTTDKDGNTIERVEIIEKEVSPDTTAIIYALKTKDPENWNEKIRMEHSGRVDSNVNHYANLSEEELRKLAQYGDK
;
A
#
# COMPACT_ATOMS: atom_id res chain seq x y z
N MET A 1 -7.14 -20.57 39.42
CA MET A 1 -5.80 -19.95 39.28
C MET A 1 -5.84 -18.92 38.15
N THR A 2 -6.09 -17.66 38.50
CA THR A 2 -6.18 -16.51 37.60
C THR A 2 -4.76 -16.07 37.22
N LYS A 3 -4.31 -16.33 36.00
CA LYS A 3 -3.02 -15.84 35.51
C LYS A 3 -3.12 -14.32 35.32
N GLY A 4 -2.43 -13.57 36.18
CA GLY A 4 -2.30 -12.12 36.08
C GLY A 4 -1.66 -11.73 34.75
N LYS A 5 -2.29 -10.79 34.04
CA LYS A 5 -1.73 -10.16 32.84
C LYS A 5 -0.44 -9.45 33.22
N ALA A 6 0.69 -9.95 32.71
CA ALA A 6 1.98 -9.30 32.84
C ALA A 6 1.91 -7.88 32.25
N GLY A 7 2.17 -6.87 33.08
CA GLY A 7 2.26 -5.48 32.65
C GLY A 7 3.32 -5.32 31.57
N ARG A 8 2.92 -4.76 30.43
CA ARG A 8 3.82 -4.44 29.31
C ARG A 8 4.80 -3.37 29.81
N LYS A 9 6.09 -3.72 29.97
CA LYS A 9 7.14 -2.75 30.33
C LYS A 9 7.10 -1.61 29.30
N ARG A 10 6.77 -0.38 29.74
CA ARG A 10 6.86 0.83 28.92
C ARG A 10 8.34 1.04 28.60
N GLY A 11 8.75 0.69 27.38
CA GLY A 11 10.06 1.09 26.87
C GLY A 11 10.21 2.61 26.92
N ASN A 12 11.45 3.10 26.91
CA ASN A 12 11.74 4.53 26.79
C ASN A 12 10.89 5.12 25.65
N ILE A 13 10.09 6.12 25.97
CA ILE A 13 9.22 6.79 25.00
C ILE A 13 10.13 7.58 24.08
N THR A 14 10.41 7.05 22.88
CA THR A 14 11.09 7.80 21.83
C THR A 14 10.33 9.09 21.55
N MET A 15 11.01 10.24 21.71
CA MET A 15 10.37 11.54 21.60
C MET A 15 10.45 12.06 20.16
N TYR A 16 9.35 12.63 19.65
CA TYR A 16 9.30 13.13 18.27
C TYR A 16 10.40 14.16 17.96
N LYS A 17 10.82 14.93 18.97
CA LYS A 17 11.87 15.97 18.85
C LYS A 17 13.20 15.40 18.36
N GLU A 18 13.53 14.17 18.74
CA GLU A 18 14.75 13.51 18.29
C GLU A 18 14.70 13.21 16.78
N TRP A 19 13.51 13.00 16.23
CA TRP A 19 13.29 12.67 14.83
C TRP A 19 13.08 13.89 13.92
N LEU A 20 13.25 15.10 14.48
CA LEU A 20 13.24 16.35 13.72
C LEU A 20 14.65 16.80 13.29
N ASN A 21 15.70 16.11 13.75
CA ASN A 21 17.06 16.42 13.32
C ASN A 21 17.33 15.89 11.89
N GLU A 22 18.29 16.49 11.22
CA GLU A 22 18.60 16.20 9.81
C GLU A 22 19.04 14.74 9.59
N GLU A 23 19.85 14.18 10.50
CA GLU A 23 20.33 12.80 10.42
C GLU A 23 19.18 11.77 10.47
N LYS A 24 18.21 11.98 11.37
CA LYS A 24 17.05 11.09 11.55
C LYS A 24 16.06 11.24 10.40
N LEU A 25 15.89 12.46 9.86
CA LEU A 25 15.11 12.67 8.65
C LEU A 25 15.75 11.98 7.44
N ALA A 26 17.07 12.01 7.33
CA ALA A 26 17.81 11.27 6.31
C ALA A 26 17.63 9.75 6.48
N GLN A 27 17.67 9.22 7.71
CA GLN A 27 17.38 7.81 8.00
C GLN A 27 15.97 7.40 7.57
N ILE A 28 14.95 8.22 7.90
CA ILE A 28 13.56 7.98 7.45
C ILE A 28 13.49 7.93 5.92
N THR A 29 14.12 8.89 5.25
CA THR A 29 14.14 8.98 3.79
C THR A 29 14.79 7.73 3.18
N GLN A 30 15.93 7.30 3.72
CA GLN A 30 16.63 6.10 3.26
C GLN A 30 15.77 4.84 3.42
N TRP A 31 15.18 4.62 4.61
CA TRP A 31 14.31 3.47 4.87
C TRP A 31 13.09 3.44 3.94
N LYS A 32 12.45 4.60 3.73
CA LYS A 32 11.32 4.69 2.80
C LYS A 32 11.74 4.46 1.35
N GLY A 33 12.95 4.89 0.97
CA GLY A 33 13.57 4.60 -0.34
C GLY A 33 13.97 3.15 -0.55
N GLN A 34 14.06 2.35 0.51
CA GLN A 34 14.23 0.90 0.45
C GLN A 34 12.89 0.16 0.37
N GLY A 35 11.77 0.87 0.42
CA GLY A 35 10.42 0.30 0.30
C GLY A 35 9.77 -0.10 1.61
N LEU A 36 10.32 0.30 2.78
CA LEU A 36 9.72 -0.02 4.08
C LEU A 36 8.29 0.56 4.19
N SER A 37 7.38 -0.26 4.71
CA SER A 37 6.04 0.15 5.09
C SER A 37 6.07 1.10 6.30
N ASN A 38 4.98 1.85 6.52
CA ASN A 38 4.90 2.70 7.70
C ASN A 38 4.83 1.89 9.01
N THR A 39 4.43 0.61 8.94
CA THR A 39 4.43 -0.28 10.10
C THR A 39 5.87 -0.64 10.50
N GLU A 40 6.69 -1.07 9.52
CA GLU A 40 8.11 -1.38 9.74
C GLU A 40 8.89 -0.13 10.14
N LEU A 41 8.58 1.02 9.53
CA LEU A 41 9.17 2.30 9.93
C LEU A 41 8.89 2.64 11.40
N ALA A 42 7.68 2.38 11.89
CA ALA A 42 7.33 2.61 13.29
C ALA A 42 8.12 1.70 14.23
N GLU A 43 8.31 0.44 13.84
CA GLU A 43 9.13 -0.53 14.56
C GLU A 43 10.61 -0.11 14.61
N MET A 44 11.18 0.33 13.48
CA MET A 44 12.55 0.84 13.40
C MET A 44 12.78 2.09 14.26
N ILE A 45 11.78 2.96 14.35
CA ILE A 45 11.79 4.16 15.20
C ILE A 45 11.59 3.81 16.69
N GLY A 46 10.98 2.65 16.98
CA GLY A 46 10.62 2.24 18.35
C GLY A 46 9.33 2.88 18.86
N VAL A 47 8.41 3.26 17.97
CA VAL A 47 7.10 3.85 18.34
C VAL A 47 5.95 2.96 17.88
N SER A 48 4.77 3.17 18.47
CA SER A 48 3.56 2.50 17.99
C SER A 48 3.18 3.01 16.60
N ARG A 49 2.56 2.15 15.78
CA ARG A 49 2.03 2.55 14.46
C ARG A 49 1.17 3.83 14.56
N PRO A 50 0.14 3.94 15.42
CA PRO A 50 -0.64 5.16 15.56
C PRO A 50 0.19 6.40 15.92
N THR A 51 1.22 6.25 16.75
CA THR A 51 2.13 7.34 17.11
C THR A 51 2.86 7.89 15.88
N LEU A 52 3.39 7.01 15.01
CA LEU A 52 4.06 7.43 13.79
C LEU A 52 3.09 8.14 12.83
N TYR A 53 1.86 7.65 12.66
CA TYR A 53 0.87 8.34 11.83
C TYR A 53 0.59 9.75 12.36
N ASN A 54 0.42 9.90 13.67
CA ASN A 54 0.26 11.22 14.29
C ASN A 54 1.49 12.13 14.06
N TRP A 55 2.69 11.58 14.05
CA TRP A 55 3.91 12.36 13.77
C TRP A 55 3.97 12.82 12.32
N ILE A 56 3.65 11.95 11.37
CA ILE A 56 3.58 12.27 9.94
C ILE A 56 2.51 13.34 9.68
N GLU A 57 1.38 13.31 10.39
CA GLU A 57 0.34 14.31 10.26
C GLU A 57 0.77 15.68 10.80
N LYS A 58 1.33 15.70 12.02
CA LYS A 58 1.64 16.93 12.76
C LYS A 58 2.96 17.60 12.38
N TYR A 59 3.96 16.83 11.97
CA TYR A 59 5.32 17.34 11.74
C TYR A 59 5.69 17.27 10.26
N GLU A 60 5.72 18.45 9.63
CA GLU A 60 6.02 18.60 8.21
C GLU A 60 7.38 18.02 7.77
N PRO A 61 8.48 18.16 8.56
CA PRO A 61 9.77 17.57 8.18
C PRO A 61 9.72 16.03 8.07
N ILE A 62 9.07 15.37 9.03
CA ILE A 62 8.91 13.91 9.04
C ILE A 62 8.05 13.47 7.84
N ARG A 63 6.96 14.21 7.58
CA ARG A 63 6.09 13.95 6.43
C ARG A 63 6.86 14.04 5.11
N ASN A 64 7.70 15.07 4.96
CA ASN A 64 8.47 15.28 3.75
C ASN A 64 9.54 14.21 3.57
N ALA A 65 10.27 13.84 4.63
CA ALA A 65 11.23 12.73 4.59
C ALA A 65 10.56 11.42 4.13
N VAL A 66 9.36 11.11 4.63
CA VAL A 66 8.61 9.92 4.21
C VAL A 66 8.23 9.98 2.73
N LYS A 67 7.70 11.13 2.28
CA LYS A 67 7.30 11.34 0.88
C LYS A 67 8.50 11.26 -0.07
N GLU A 68 9.61 11.89 0.28
CA GLU A 68 10.81 11.93 -0.54
C GLU A 68 11.41 10.53 -0.69
N GLY A 69 11.53 9.79 0.42
CA GLY A 69 12.00 8.40 0.35
C GLY A 69 11.09 7.54 -0.54
N GLN A 70 9.77 7.72 -0.44
CA GLN A 70 8.83 6.98 -1.26
C GLN A 70 8.97 7.26 -2.77
N LYS A 71 9.37 8.48 -3.18
CA LYS A 71 9.56 8.80 -4.62
C LYS A 71 10.57 7.86 -5.27
N ARG A 72 11.69 7.55 -4.62
CA ARG A 72 12.72 6.65 -5.17
C ARG A 72 12.17 5.24 -5.40
N THR A 73 11.44 4.71 -4.42
CA THR A 73 10.80 3.40 -4.51
C THR A 73 9.76 3.37 -5.63
N VAL A 74 8.92 4.41 -5.71
CA VAL A 74 7.90 4.55 -6.75
C VAL A 74 8.55 4.61 -8.13
N GLN A 75 9.57 5.44 -8.33
CA GLN A 75 10.31 5.52 -9.60
C GLN A 75 10.92 4.16 -10.01
N HIS A 76 11.47 3.41 -9.06
CA HIS A 76 12.00 2.08 -9.34
C HIS A 76 10.90 1.11 -9.80
N ILE A 77 9.76 1.12 -9.12
CA ILE A 77 8.59 0.31 -9.48
C ILE A 77 8.05 0.74 -10.85
N GLU A 78 7.94 2.04 -11.11
CA GLU A 78 7.51 2.59 -12.40
C GLU A 78 8.42 2.12 -13.54
N ASN A 79 9.74 2.22 -13.37
CA ASN A 79 10.70 1.74 -14.37
C ASN A 79 10.60 0.23 -14.63
N ALA A 80 10.40 -0.56 -13.57
CA ALA A 80 10.18 -2.00 -13.70
C ALA A 80 8.86 -2.31 -14.40
N LEU A 81 7.80 -1.57 -14.09
CA LEU A 81 6.50 -1.68 -14.74
C LEU A 81 6.59 -1.30 -16.22
N MET A 82 7.33 -0.25 -16.58
CA MET A 82 7.54 0.15 -17.97
C MET A 82 8.26 -0.93 -18.79
N LYS A 83 9.27 -1.61 -18.23
CA LYS A 83 9.92 -2.76 -18.90
C LYS A 83 8.96 -3.93 -19.12
N LYS A 84 8.01 -4.11 -18.21
CA LYS A 84 6.95 -5.12 -18.36
C LYS A 84 5.90 -4.70 -19.38
N VAL A 85 5.55 -3.42 -19.48
CA VAL A 85 4.58 -2.90 -20.46
C VAL A 85 5.13 -2.94 -21.88
N ASN A 86 6.41 -2.62 -22.07
CA ASN A 86 7.00 -2.58 -23.42
C ASN A 86 7.46 -3.95 -23.92
N GLY A 87 7.62 -4.93 -23.02
CA GLY A 87 8.43 -6.11 -23.30
C GLY A 87 9.93 -5.77 -23.28
N HIS A 88 10.77 -6.77 -23.04
CA HIS A 88 12.23 -6.59 -23.05
C HIS A 88 12.96 -7.89 -23.37
N THR A 89 14.16 -7.78 -23.92
CA THR A 89 15.04 -8.94 -24.17
C THR A 89 15.92 -9.19 -22.95
N ILE A 90 15.93 -10.42 -22.47
CA ILE A 90 16.85 -10.89 -21.43
C ILE A 90 17.95 -11.71 -22.08
N ARG A 91 19.21 -11.43 -21.72
CA ARG A 91 20.37 -12.24 -22.11
C ARG A 91 20.72 -13.19 -20.97
N GLU A 92 20.60 -14.49 -21.21
CA GLU A 92 21.09 -15.52 -20.30
C GLU A 92 22.48 -15.99 -20.76
N THR A 93 23.48 -15.84 -19.89
CA THR A 93 24.83 -16.33 -20.13
C THR A 93 25.01 -17.68 -19.43
N ARG A 94 25.16 -18.76 -20.21
CA ARG A 94 25.49 -20.09 -19.69
C ARG A 94 26.96 -20.36 -19.92
N ARG A 95 27.67 -20.72 -18.85
CA ARG A 95 29.09 -21.07 -18.91
C ARG A 95 29.25 -22.56 -18.65
N TYR A 96 29.84 -23.25 -19.61
CA TYR A 96 30.14 -24.67 -19.54
C TYR A 96 31.64 -24.85 -19.42
N ARG A 97 32.07 -25.70 -18.50
CA ARG A 97 33.46 -26.12 -18.39
C ARG A 97 33.54 -27.56 -18.90
N THR A 98 34.27 -27.78 -19.99
CA THR A 98 34.51 -29.11 -20.54
C THR A 98 36.00 -29.38 -20.57
N THR A 99 36.40 -30.64 -20.49
CA THR A 99 37.80 -31.04 -20.66
C THR A 99 37.99 -31.58 -22.07
N ASP A 100 39.01 -31.09 -22.78
CA ASP A 100 39.37 -31.63 -24.10
C ASP A 100 40.01 -33.02 -23.96
N LYS A 101 40.17 -33.72 -25.09
CA LYS A 101 40.87 -35.01 -25.19
C LYS A 101 42.29 -34.96 -24.63
N ASP A 102 42.92 -33.78 -24.63
CA ASP A 102 44.27 -33.54 -24.11
C ASP A 102 44.30 -33.14 -22.62
N GLY A 103 43.19 -33.21 -21.89
CA GLY A 103 43.13 -32.88 -20.46
C GLY A 103 43.03 -31.38 -20.14
N ASN A 104 43.01 -30.52 -21.16
CA ASN A 104 42.87 -29.08 -21.00
C ASN A 104 41.42 -28.67 -20.68
N THR A 105 41.25 -27.76 -19.73
CA THR A 105 39.94 -27.20 -19.39
C THR A 105 39.55 -26.10 -20.38
N ILE A 106 38.46 -26.31 -21.12
CA ILE A 106 37.86 -25.35 -22.03
C ILE A 106 36.62 -24.74 -21.36
N GLU A 107 36.56 -23.41 -21.30
CA GLU A 107 35.37 -22.67 -20.89
C GLU A 107 34.59 -22.22 -22.15
N ARG A 108 33.36 -22.72 -22.30
CA ARG A 108 32.43 -22.31 -23.37
C ARG A 108 31.37 -21.39 -22.78
N VAL A 109 31.21 -20.22 -23.38
CA VAL A 109 30.18 -19.25 -23.02
C VAL A 109 29.10 -19.28 -24.10
N GLU A 110 27.86 -19.60 -23.72
CA GLU A 110 26.67 -19.52 -24.56
C GLU A 110 25.83 -18.32 -24.11
N ILE A 111 25.44 -17.47 -25.05
CA ILE A 111 24.57 -16.32 -24.79
C ILE A 111 23.24 -16.62 -25.47
N ILE A 112 22.19 -16.78 -24.68
CA ILE A 112 20.83 -17.01 -25.16
C ILE A 112 20.06 -15.70 -25.01
N GLU A 113 19.48 -15.21 -26.09
CA GLU A 113 18.56 -14.06 -26.06
C GLU A 113 17.12 -14.57 -25.98
N LYS A 114 16.39 -14.14 -24.95
CA LYS A 114 14.97 -14.47 -24.76
C LYS A 114 14.15 -13.20 -24.77
N GLU A 115 13.14 -13.15 -25.63
CA GLU A 115 12.16 -12.08 -25.65
C GLU A 115 11.12 -12.30 -24.55
N VAL A 116 10.90 -11.28 -23.72
CA VAL A 116 9.84 -11.26 -22.71
C VAL A 116 8.73 -10.37 -23.24
N SER A 117 7.59 -10.99 -23.56
CA SER A 117 6.41 -10.27 -24.02
C SER A 117 5.86 -9.33 -22.95
N PRO A 118 5.12 -8.29 -23.37
CA PRO A 118 4.43 -7.41 -22.44
C PRO A 118 3.52 -8.13 -21.43
N ASP A 119 3.56 -7.69 -20.18
CA ASP A 119 2.70 -8.19 -19.10
C ASP A 119 1.32 -7.50 -19.20
N THR A 120 0.32 -8.24 -19.67
CA THR A 120 -1.04 -7.74 -19.89
C THR A 120 -1.71 -7.27 -18.60
N THR A 121 -1.39 -7.87 -17.45
CA THR A 121 -1.96 -7.46 -16.15
C THR A 121 -1.39 -6.12 -15.71
N ALA A 122 -0.08 -5.92 -15.88
CA ALA A 122 0.57 -4.63 -15.65
C ALA A 122 -0.04 -3.52 -16.52
N ILE A 123 -0.29 -3.82 -17.80
CA ILE A 123 -0.92 -2.88 -18.74
C ILE A 123 -2.34 -2.53 -18.29
N ILE A 124 -3.18 -3.53 -18.00
CA ILE A 124 -4.57 -3.30 -17.55
C ILE A 124 -4.60 -2.45 -16.27
N TYR A 125 -3.74 -2.73 -15.30
CA TYR A 125 -3.67 -1.97 -14.06
C TYR A 125 -3.23 -0.51 -14.29
N ALA A 126 -2.25 -0.30 -15.16
CA ALA A 126 -1.80 1.05 -15.53
C ALA A 126 -2.93 1.84 -16.21
N LEU A 127 -3.67 1.22 -17.13
CA LEU A 127 -4.78 1.83 -17.84
C LEU A 127 -5.95 2.19 -16.89
N LYS A 128 -6.34 1.28 -15.98
CA LYS A 128 -7.34 1.59 -14.95
C LYS A 128 -6.94 2.74 -14.01
N THR A 129 -5.64 2.93 -13.79
CA THR A 129 -5.11 3.99 -12.92
C THR A 129 -4.98 5.33 -13.64
N LYS A 130 -4.56 5.33 -14.92
CA LYS A 130 -4.26 6.55 -15.70
C LYS A 130 -5.44 7.04 -16.55
N ASP A 131 -6.30 6.14 -17.00
CA ASP A 131 -7.52 6.42 -17.76
C ASP A 131 -8.74 5.68 -17.16
N PRO A 132 -9.14 6.05 -15.92
CA PRO A 132 -10.22 5.38 -15.21
C PRO A 132 -11.57 5.51 -15.92
N GLU A 133 -11.82 6.57 -16.70
CA GLU A 133 -13.13 6.81 -17.33
C GLU A 133 -13.48 5.76 -18.39
N ASN A 134 -12.48 5.30 -19.14
CA ASN A 134 -12.66 4.31 -20.20
C ASN A 134 -12.38 2.87 -19.73
N TRP A 135 -11.52 2.69 -18.72
CA TRP A 135 -11.06 1.36 -18.29
C TRP A 135 -11.68 0.83 -16.99
N ASN A 136 -12.30 1.70 -16.18
CA ASN A 136 -13.06 1.23 -15.03
C ASN A 136 -14.46 0.78 -15.45
N GLU A 137 -14.88 -0.33 -14.86
CA GLU A 137 -16.21 -0.88 -15.06
C GLU A 137 -17.27 0.09 -14.54
N LYS A 138 -18.20 0.46 -15.41
CA LYS A 138 -19.34 1.32 -15.04
C LYS A 138 -20.43 0.43 -14.45
N ILE A 139 -20.45 0.30 -13.13
CA ILE A 139 -21.55 -0.38 -12.43
C ILE A 139 -22.80 0.48 -12.58
N ARG A 140 -23.76 0.03 -13.38
CA ARG A 140 -25.12 0.58 -13.38
C ARG A 140 -25.89 -0.08 -12.24
N MET A 141 -26.11 0.64 -11.15
CA MET A 141 -27.06 0.22 -10.12
C MET A 141 -28.47 0.56 -10.59
N GLU A 142 -29.24 -0.46 -10.96
CA GLU A 142 -30.67 -0.32 -11.15
C GLU A 142 -31.36 -0.51 -9.79
N HIS A 143 -32.03 0.54 -9.29
CA HIS A 143 -32.92 0.42 -8.15
C HIS A 143 -34.22 -0.23 -8.62
N SER A 144 -34.33 -1.56 -8.49
CA SER A 144 -35.57 -2.31 -8.78
C SER A 144 -36.56 -2.32 -7.61
N GLY A 145 -36.30 -1.55 -6.55
CA GLY A 145 -37.23 -1.39 -5.44
C GLY A 145 -38.41 -0.49 -5.85
N ARG A 146 -39.63 -1.00 -5.70
CA ARG A 146 -40.83 -0.17 -5.73
C ARG A 146 -40.66 0.90 -4.65
N VAL A 147 -40.46 2.16 -5.05
CA VAL A 147 -40.49 3.30 -4.13
C VAL A 147 -41.95 3.47 -3.75
N ASP A 148 -42.39 2.70 -2.76
CA ASP A 148 -43.71 2.87 -2.20
C ASP A 148 -43.65 4.14 -1.35
N SER A 149 -44.15 5.26 -1.88
CA SER A 149 -44.22 6.53 -1.16
C SER A 149 -45.09 6.45 0.10
N ASN A 150 -45.73 5.31 0.33
CA ASN A 150 -46.61 5.02 1.44
C ASN A 150 -46.05 3.91 2.36
N VAL A 151 -44.74 3.91 2.61
CA VAL A 151 -44.20 3.17 3.77
C VAL A 151 -44.81 3.81 5.02
N ASN A 152 -45.75 3.13 5.65
CA ASN A 152 -46.27 3.54 6.95
C ASN A 152 -45.18 3.31 8.00
N HIS A 153 -44.34 4.33 8.21
CA HIS A 153 -43.25 4.33 9.18
C HIS A 153 -43.74 4.12 10.62
N TYR A 154 -45.05 4.21 10.85
CA TYR A 154 -45.67 4.06 12.15
C TYR A 154 -46.35 2.70 12.38
N ALA A 155 -46.22 1.76 11.44
CA ALA A 155 -46.89 0.46 11.53
C ALA A 155 -46.52 -0.37 12.77
N ASN A 156 -45.36 -0.11 13.38
CA ASN A 156 -44.86 -0.82 14.56
C ASN A 156 -44.98 -0.04 15.88
N LEU A 157 -45.62 1.13 15.87
CA LEU A 157 -45.81 1.94 17.07
C LEU A 157 -47.14 1.59 17.75
N SER A 158 -47.14 1.56 19.08
CA SER A 158 -48.36 1.39 19.85
C SER A 158 -49.21 2.66 19.84
N GLU A 159 -50.51 2.53 20.13
CA GLU A 159 -51.45 3.67 20.13
C GLU A 159 -51.04 4.77 21.12
N GLU A 160 -50.43 4.40 22.24
CA GLU A 160 -49.91 5.36 23.23
C GLU A 160 -48.73 6.17 22.69
N GLU A 161 -47.83 5.54 21.93
CA GLU A 161 -46.67 6.21 21.34
C GLU A 161 -47.07 7.13 20.18
N LEU A 162 -48.09 6.74 19.40
CA LEU A 162 -48.71 7.59 18.39
C LEU A 162 -49.34 8.85 18.99
N ARG A 163 -50.08 8.71 20.10
CA ARG A 163 -50.68 9.86 20.81
C ARG A 163 -49.62 10.82 21.36
N LYS A 164 -48.53 10.29 21.91
CA LYS A 164 -47.40 11.12 22.38
C LYS A 164 -46.74 11.89 21.24
N LEU A 165 -46.58 11.28 20.08
CA LEU A 165 -46.02 11.94 18.89
C LEU A 165 -46.94 13.04 18.35
N ALA A 166 -48.25 12.80 18.30
CA ALA A 166 -49.23 13.79 17.86
C ALA A 166 -49.24 15.05 18.75
N GLN A 167 -49.13 14.87 20.07
CA GLN A 167 -49.07 15.99 21.02
C GLN A 167 -47.78 16.82 20.93
N TYR A 168 -46.71 16.27 20.36
CA TYR A 168 -45.43 16.98 20.20
C TYR A 168 -45.41 17.92 18.98
N GLY A 169 -46.32 17.76 18.03
CA GLY A 169 -46.37 18.55 16.79
C GLY A 169 -47.11 19.89 16.89
N ASP A 170 -47.88 20.13 17.95
CA ASP A 170 -48.72 21.32 18.14
C ASP A 170 -48.04 22.44 18.97
N LYS A 171 -46.71 22.59 18.89
CA LYS A 171 -45.95 23.69 19.51
C LYS A 171 -45.25 24.56 18.48
#